data_AF-A0A6N6RKH2-F1
#
_entry.id   AF-A0A6N6RKH2-F1
#
_cell.length_a   1.000
_cell.length_b   1.000
_cell.length_c   1.000
_cell.angle_alpha   90.00
_cell.angle_beta   90.00
_cell.angle_gamma   90.00
#
_symmetry.space_group_name_H-M   'P 1'
#
loop_
_entity.id
_entity.type
_entity.pdbx_description
1 polymer ?
#
loop_
_entity_poly.entity_id
_entity_poly.type
_entity_poly.pdbx_seq_one_letter_code
_entity_poly.pdbx_strand_id
1 'polypeptide(L)'
;MHTLQHQPHVQTLISVARRPSSIVSRLKCLLFHPPILYLYFVKFRTELSPSPFSVSIKHDHPILSIGSCFANHILEKLRDYKFPVQVNPFGTTYNPLSIADQLTAIHRKRVYDVVDLEKYRDSWISFDHHGSFASPTSKGAIDLISNRLESAQNKVGKYRWTILSLGTAWAWFKEGKVVNNCHQIPEREFDFRLLSIDEMHKALSATISNWQESHPNHVFLITVSPVRHLRSGLMENNRSKARLLEVAHLLNDEFEFVHYYPSYELILDDLRDYRFYDHSLTHPSQQAIEYVWEHFQGTFFDSNTTNTLESFDGFRKALYHRPRQTSGPAFDGHLKSLEKKFEAWIQRWPDADWREEKLRWNELIRMS
;
A
#
# COMPACT_ATOMS: atom_id res chain seq x y z
N MET A 1 -12.66 -69.16 -23.95
CA MET A 1 -13.45 -69.99 -23.01
C MET A 1 -14.43 -69.05 -22.33
N HIS A 2 -15.65 -68.99 -22.84
CA HIS A 2 -16.83 -69.70 -22.31
C HIS A 2 -17.55 -68.82 -21.27
N THR A 3 -18.61 -68.13 -21.71
CA THR A 3 -20.05 -68.46 -21.50
C THR A 3 -20.56 -67.87 -20.19
N LEU A 4 -21.36 -66.79 -20.18
CA LEU A 4 -22.82 -66.73 -20.42
C LEU A 4 -23.57 -67.93 -19.83
N GLN A 5 -24.48 -67.64 -18.88
CA GLN A 5 -25.77 -68.29 -18.57
C GLN A 5 -26.11 -67.95 -17.09
N HIS A 6 -27.33 -67.67 -16.65
CA HIS A 6 -28.67 -67.90 -17.19
C HIS A 6 -29.68 -66.97 -16.48
N GLN A 7 -30.73 -66.56 -17.21
CA GLN A 7 -32.06 -66.07 -16.76
C GLN A 7 -32.83 -67.20 -15.99
N PRO A 8 -34.18 -67.24 -15.78
CA PRO A 8 -35.31 -66.35 -16.17
C PRO A 8 -36.46 -66.23 -15.12
N HIS A 9 -37.47 -65.38 -15.33
CA HIS A 9 -38.90 -65.70 -15.63
C HIS A 9 -39.75 -64.70 -14.80
N VAL A 10 -40.98 -64.21 -15.12
CA VAL A 10 -42.04 -64.62 -16.05
C VAL A 10 -43.17 -63.57 -16.11
N GLN A 11 -43.82 -63.48 -17.29
CA GLN A 11 -45.21 -63.09 -17.67
C GLN A 11 -45.75 -61.67 -17.38
N THR A 12 -46.14 -60.85 -18.37
CA THR A 12 -47.24 -60.92 -19.39
C THR A 12 -48.60 -60.48 -18.83
N LEU A 13 -49.17 -59.39 -19.35
CA LEU A 13 -50.55 -59.36 -19.87
C LEU A 13 -50.86 -58.07 -20.67
N ILE A 14 -51.53 -58.31 -21.79
CA ILE A 14 -51.94 -57.39 -22.86
C ILE A 14 -53.34 -56.84 -22.52
N SER A 15 -53.63 -55.58 -22.86
CA SER A 15 -54.97 -55.25 -23.38
C SER A 15 -54.92 -54.02 -24.31
N VAL A 16 -55.77 -54.10 -25.33
CA VAL A 16 -55.79 -53.30 -26.56
C VAL A 16 -57.04 -52.40 -26.57
N ALA A 17 -56.92 -51.28 -27.29
CA ALA A 17 -57.96 -50.44 -27.91
C ALA A 17 -58.69 -49.39 -27.05
N ARG A 18 -58.60 -48.11 -27.47
CA ARG A 18 -59.63 -47.39 -28.27
C ARG A 18 -59.28 -45.89 -28.37
N ARG A 19 -59.22 -45.37 -29.61
CA ARG A 19 -59.62 -43.99 -29.99
C ARG A 19 -60.98 -44.11 -30.71
N PRO A 20 -61.79 -43.04 -30.95
CA PRO A 20 -61.47 -41.61 -30.95
C PRO A 20 -62.56 -40.71 -30.31
N SER A 21 -62.45 -39.40 -30.56
CA SER A 21 -63.47 -38.34 -30.53
C SER A 21 -63.46 -37.39 -29.32
N SER A 22 -62.85 -36.22 -29.50
CA SER A 22 -63.61 -35.00 -29.76
C SER A 22 -62.65 -33.81 -29.93
N ILE A 23 -62.82 -33.12 -31.05
CA ILE A 23 -62.33 -31.77 -31.30
C ILE A 23 -63.13 -30.88 -30.36
N VAL A 24 -62.44 -30.15 -29.47
CA VAL A 24 -62.77 -28.83 -28.87
C VAL A 24 -62.10 -28.74 -27.51
N SER A 25 -60.91 -28.13 -27.46
CA SER A 25 -60.66 -26.98 -26.57
C SER A 25 -59.25 -26.47 -26.84
N ARG A 26 -59.21 -25.21 -27.27
CA ARG A 26 -58.00 -24.44 -27.49
C ARG A 26 -57.38 -24.07 -26.12
N LEU A 27 -56.08 -23.78 -26.16
CA LEU A 27 -55.28 -23.07 -25.16
C LEU A 27 -55.07 -23.80 -23.82
N LYS A 28 -53.88 -24.41 -23.67
CA LYS A 28 -52.85 -23.99 -22.68
C LYS A 28 -51.64 -24.94 -22.69
N CYS A 29 -50.49 -24.37 -22.38
CA CYS A 29 -49.20 -25.01 -22.10
C CYS A 29 -48.35 -25.49 -23.29
N LEU A 30 -47.93 -24.55 -24.14
CA LEU A 30 -46.53 -24.54 -24.57
C LEU A 30 -45.69 -24.11 -23.36
N LEU A 31 -45.15 -25.09 -22.63
CA LEU A 31 -44.10 -24.86 -21.64
C LEU A 31 -42.85 -24.39 -22.40
N PHE A 32 -42.74 -23.09 -22.63
CA PHE A 32 -41.47 -22.44 -22.91
C PHE A 32 -40.57 -22.69 -21.69
N HIS A 33 -39.66 -23.65 -21.78
CA HIS A 33 -38.48 -23.61 -20.93
C HIS A 33 -37.73 -22.33 -21.31
N PRO A 34 -37.50 -21.39 -20.38
CA PRO A 34 -36.62 -20.28 -20.68
C PRO A 34 -35.25 -20.87 -21.05
N PRO A 35 -34.57 -20.38 -22.09
CA PRO A 35 -33.20 -20.77 -22.32
C PRO A 35 -32.43 -20.37 -21.06
N ILE A 36 -31.85 -21.36 -20.38
CA ILE A 36 -30.89 -21.11 -19.31
C ILE A 36 -29.71 -20.44 -20.00
N LEU A 37 -29.70 -19.11 -19.98
CA LEU A 37 -28.61 -18.30 -20.46
C LEU A 37 -27.47 -18.54 -19.46
N TYR A 38 -26.64 -19.54 -19.72
CA TYR A 38 -25.33 -19.64 -19.08
C TYR A 38 -24.52 -18.45 -19.58
N LEU A 39 -24.61 -17.33 -18.87
CA LEU A 39 -23.66 -16.25 -18.96
C LEU A 39 -22.31 -16.84 -18.54
N TYR A 40 -21.54 -17.30 -19.52
CA TYR A 40 -20.13 -17.59 -19.32
C TYR A 40 -19.45 -16.25 -19.03
N PHE A 41 -19.31 -15.94 -17.74
CA PHE A 41 -18.42 -14.88 -17.30
C PHE A 41 -17.00 -15.31 -17.68
N VAL A 42 -16.48 -14.73 -18.76
CA VAL A 42 -15.08 -14.90 -19.13
C VAL A 42 -14.24 -14.26 -18.03
N LYS A 43 -13.45 -15.07 -17.34
CA LYS A 43 -12.53 -14.60 -16.31
C LYS A 43 -11.32 -13.94 -17.00
N PHE A 44 -11.24 -12.62 -16.96
CA PHE A 44 -10.19 -11.83 -17.62
C PHE A 44 -8.96 -11.57 -16.75
N ARG A 45 -9.04 -11.86 -15.45
CA ARG A 45 -7.98 -11.58 -14.45
C ARG A 45 -7.74 -12.76 -13.53
N THR A 46 -6.51 -12.90 -13.06
CA THR A 46 -6.16 -13.79 -11.96
C THR A 46 -6.10 -12.95 -10.70
N GLU A 47 -7.26 -12.78 -10.07
CA GLU A 47 -7.39 -11.94 -8.88
C GLU A 47 -6.64 -12.54 -7.69
N LEU A 48 -5.73 -11.76 -7.11
CA LEU A 48 -5.16 -11.99 -5.80
C LEU A 48 -6.21 -11.56 -4.76
N SER A 49 -6.75 -12.54 -4.05
CA SER A 49 -7.74 -12.27 -3.02
C SER A 49 -7.03 -11.81 -1.74
N PRO A 50 -7.52 -10.74 -1.08
CA PRO A 50 -6.98 -10.36 0.22
C PRO A 50 -7.22 -11.50 1.22
N SER A 51 -6.14 -11.99 1.80
CA SER A 51 -6.19 -13.00 2.87
C SER A 51 -5.98 -12.28 4.19
N PRO A 52 -6.91 -12.39 5.17
CA PRO A 52 -6.73 -11.77 6.48
C PRO A 52 -5.39 -12.18 7.09
N PHE A 53 -4.61 -11.17 7.48
CA PHE A 53 -3.34 -11.37 8.13
C PHE A 53 -3.55 -11.73 9.62
N SER A 54 -2.69 -12.58 10.19
CA SER A 54 -2.82 -13.02 11.59
C SER A 54 -2.68 -11.87 12.59
N VAL A 55 -1.98 -10.80 12.19
CA VAL A 55 -1.79 -9.58 12.98
C VAL A 55 -2.39 -8.38 12.25
N SER A 56 -3.40 -7.74 12.82
CA SER A 56 -4.03 -6.57 12.20
C SER A 56 -3.34 -5.25 12.56
N ILE A 57 -3.29 -4.34 11.61
CA ILE A 57 -2.98 -2.93 11.84
C ILE A 57 -4.22 -2.27 12.43
N LYS A 58 -4.10 -1.79 13.67
CA LYS A 58 -5.14 -1.00 14.34
C LYS A 58 -4.91 0.48 14.07
N HIS A 59 -5.99 1.25 14.12
CA HIS A 59 -5.97 2.69 13.85
C HIS A 59 -4.98 3.49 14.71
N ASP A 60 -4.79 3.09 15.96
CA ASP A 60 -3.92 3.74 16.94
C ASP A 60 -2.46 3.24 16.90
N HIS A 61 -2.15 2.24 16.09
CA HIS A 61 -0.79 1.72 15.97
C HIS A 61 0.13 2.75 15.29
N PRO A 62 1.24 3.17 15.93
CA PRO A 62 2.24 4.00 15.26
C PRO A 62 2.98 3.20 14.19
N ILE A 63 3.09 3.78 12.99
CA ILE A 63 3.70 3.16 11.82
C ILE A 63 4.89 4.00 11.36
N LEU A 64 6.06 3.38 11.26
CA LEU A 64 7.19 3.94 10.53
C LEU A 64 7.13 3.41 9.10
N SER A 65 7.45 4.23 8.11
CA SER A 65 7.68 3.72 6.77
C SER A 65 8.80 4.42 6.05
N ILE A 66 9.57 3.60 5.34
CA ILE A 66 10.76 3.98 4.59
C ILE A 66 10.71 3.27 3.24
N GLY A 67 10.89 4.03 2.16
CA GLY A 67 10.93 3.43 0.84
C GLY A 67 10.48 4.35 -0.29
N SER A 68 10.10 3.70 -1.38
CA SER A 68 9.77 4.33 -2.66
C SER A 68 8.53 5.24 -2.60
N CYS A 69 8.31 6.02 -3.66
CA CYS A 69 7.10 6.83 -3.83
C CYS A 69 5.80 6.01 -3.78
N PHE A 70 5.83 4.73 -4.11
CA PHE A 70 4.64 3.89 -3.99
C PHE A 70 4.21 3.66 -2.55
N ALA A 71 5.18 3.52 -1.64
CA ALA A 71 4.91 3.55 -0.20
C ALA A 71 4.18 4.84 0.16
N ASN A 72 4.58 5.99 -0.41
CA ASN A 72 3.93 7.27 -0.12
C ASN A 72 2.43 7.22 -0.42
N HIS A 73 1.95 6.53 -1.46
CA HIS A 73 0.51 6.49 -1.73
C HIS A 73 -0.29 5.72 -0.68
N ILE A 74 0.15 4.51 -0.27
CA ILE A 74 -0.53 3.75 0.79
C ILE A 74 -0.40 4.48 2.14
N LEU A 75 0.73 5.14 2.39
CA LEU A 75 0.96 5.90 3.62
C LEU A 75 0.22 7.25 3.65
N GLU A 76 0.05 7.89 2.50
CA GLU A 76 -0.81 9.06 2.33
C GLU A 76 -2.24 8.67 2.64
N LYS A 77 -2.72 7.52 2.14
CA LYS A 77 -4.02 6.97 2.55
C LYS A 77 -4.09 6.77 4.07
N LEU A 78 -3.10 6.11 4.68
CA LEU A 78 -3.04 5.95 6.15
C LEU A 78 -3.07 7.32 6.87
N ARG A 79 -2.33 8.32 6.39
CA ARG A 79 -2.32 9.68 6.96
C ARG A 79 -3.67 10.38 6.78
N ASP A 80 -4.29 10.25 5.62
CA ASP A 80 -5.59 10.83 5.29
C ASP A 80 -6.68 10.26 6.21
N TYR A 81 -6.57 8.97 6.54
CA TYR A 81 -7.39 8.29 7.54
C TYR A 81 -6.90 8.52 8.98
N LYS A 82 -5.95 9.42 9.21
CA LYS A 82 -5.47 9.87 10.53
C LYS A 82 -4.73 8.81 11.35
N PHE A 83 -4.15 7.79 10.70
CA PHE A 83 -3.21 6.89 11.39
C PHE A 83 -1.95 7.65 11.82
N PRO A 84 -1.34 7.31 12.96
CA PRO A 84 -0.10 7.92 13.44
C PRO A 84 1.11 7.40 12.64
N VAL A 85 1.34 8.00 11.47
CA VAL A 85 2.40 7.58 10.54
C VAL A 85 3.61 8.52 10.52
N GLN A 86 4.82 7.95 10.54
CA GLN A 86 6.07 8.62 10.22
C GLN A 86 6.53 8.13 8.84
N VAL A 87 6.64 9.06 7.88
CA VAL A 87 6.91 8.72 6.49
C VAL A 87 8.26 9.29 6.06
N ASN A 88 9.13 8.40 5.57
CA ASN A 88 10.41 8.72 4.93
C ASN A 88 11.18 9.84 5.67
N PRO A 89 11.71 9.58 6.89
CA PRO A 89 12.43 10.58 7.67
C PRO A 89 13.64 11.18 6.94
N PHE A 90 14.20 10.45 5.97
CA PHE A 90 15.31 10.85 5.11
C PHE A 90 14.86 11.30 3.71
N GLY A 91 13.56 11.35 3.46
CA GLY A 91 12.96 11.46 2.14
C GLY A 91 12.91 10.13 1.39
N THR A 92 12.37 10.15 0.16
CA THR A 92 12.15 8.93 -0.63
C THR A 92 13.44 8.17 -0.85
N THR A 93 13.41 6.87 -0.57
CA THR A 93 14.57 5.98 -0.61
C THR A 93 14.22 4.72 -1.37
N TYR A 94 15.07 4.22 -2.26
CA TYR A 94 14.68 3.14 -3.15
C TYR A 94 15.45 1.83 -2.93
N ASN A 95 16.73 1.91 -2.55
CA ASN A 95 17.61 0.75 -2.51
C ASN A 95 17.69 0.16 -1.09
N PRO A 96 17.79 -1.18 -0.93
CA PRO A 96 17.80 -1.82 0.38
C PRO A 96 18.93 -1.40 1.31
N LEU A 97 20.13 -1.10 0.78
CA LEU A 97 21.26 -0.70 1.64
C LEU A 97 20.99 0.65 2.32
N SER A 98 20.54 1.65 1.56
CA SER A 98 20.15 2.94 2.15
C SER A 98 18.98 2.81 3.13
N ILE A 99 18.02 1.91 2.88
CA ILE A 99 16.92 1.64 3.83
C ILE A 99 17.48 1.07 5.14
N ALA A 100 18.41 0.11 5.08
CA ALA A 100 19.06 -0.46 6.25
C ALA A 100 19.86 0.59 7.05
N ASP A 101 20.62 1.45 6.36
CA ASP A 101 21.36 2.53 6.99
C ASP A 101 20.43 3.52 7.71
N GLN A 102 19.29 3.86 7.10
CA GLN A 102 18.31 4.78 7.70
C GLN A 102 17.60 4.18 8.91
N LEU A 103 17.18 2.91 8.83
CA LEU A 103 16.61 2.20 9.97
C LEU A 103 17.63 2.15 11.13
N THR A 104 18.89 1.87 10.82
CA THR A 104 19.97 1.86 11.81
C THR A 104 20.17 3.24 12.42
N ALA A 105 20.19 4.30 11.61
CA ALA A 105 20.33 5.68 12.06
C ALA A 105 19.17 6.12 12.97
N ILE A 106 17.94 5.69 12.67
CA ILE A 106 16.77 5.93 13.52
C ILE A 106 16.90 5.15 14.83
N HIS A 107 17.18 3.86 14.76
CA HIS A 107 17.25 2.99 15.93
C HIS A 107 18.37 3.39 16.90
N ARG A 108 19.55 3.71 16.37
CA ARG A 108 20.75 4.09 17.13
C ARG A 108 20.77 5.58 17.51
N LYS A 109 19.72 6.33 17.21
CA LYS A 109 19.62 7.78 17.46
C LYS A 109 20.81 8.57 16.90
N ARG A 110 21.18 8.30 15.64
CA ARG A 110 22.27 9.03 14.95
C ARG A 110 22.01 10.53 14.99
N VAL A 111 23.06 11.30 15.26
CA VAL A 111 23.10 12.75 15.15
C VAL A 111 23.97 13.10 13.94
N TYR A 112 23.51 14.02 13.11
CA TYR A 112 24.24 14.53 11.95
C TYR A 112 24.94 15.84 12.30
N ASP A 113 26.15 16.02 11.79
CA ASP A 113 26.94 17.24 11.95
C ASP A 113 27.49 17.70 10.58
N VAL A 114 28.20 18.83 10.55
CA VAL A 114 28.78 19.43 9.34
C VAL A 114 29.71 18.46 8.61
N VAL A 115 30.34 17.52 9.33
CA VAL A 115 31.22 16.48 8.73
C VAL A 115 30.44 15.42 7.95
N ASP A 116 29.14 15.28 8.18
CA ASP A 116 28.25 14.42 7.40
C ASP A 116 27.66 15.15 6.18
N LEU A 117 27.99 16.43 6.02
CA LEU A 117 27.53 17.26 4.93
C LEU A 117 28.63 17.52 3.90
N GLU A 118 28.18 17.72 2.67
CA GLU A 118 29.03 18.02 1.53
C GLU A 118 28.55 19.31 0.91
N LYS A 119 29.48 20.21 0.60
CA LYS A 119 29.16 21.46 -0.09
C LYS A 119 29.22 21.20 -1.59
N TYR A 120 28.06 21.34 -2.25
CA TYR A 120 27.96 21.24 -3.70
C TYR A 120 27.25 22.48 -4.26
N ARG A 121 27.98 23.24 -5.10
CA ARG A 121 27.55 24.57 -5.57
C ARG A 121 27.19 25.47 -4.39
N ASP A 122 26.00 26.07 -4.41
CA ASP A 122 25.49 26.99 -3.39
C ASP A 122 24.65 26.27 -2.32
N SER A 123 24.81 24.96 -2.16
CA SER A 123 24.04 24.16 -1.20
C SER A 123 24.90 23.18 -0.41
N TRP A 124 24.49 22.95 0.83
CA TRP A 124 24.94 21.89 1.70
C TRP A 124 23.96 20.73 1.58
N ILE A 125 24.49 19.54 1.32
CA ILE A 125 23.74 18.32 1.07
C ILE A 125 24.21 17.20 2.00
N SER A 126 23.37 16.18 2.18
CA SER A 126 23.76 14.92 2.78
C SER A 126 23.42 13.78 1.81
N PHE A 127 24.39 12.92 1.51
CA PHE A 127 24.17 11.78 0.61
C PHE A 127 23.16 10.76 1.15
N ASP A 128 22.90 10.77 2.46
CA ASP A 128 21.92 9.91 3.12
C ASP A 128 20.48 10.40 2.89
N HIS A 129 20.30 11.68 2.51
CA HIS A 129 19.01 12.36 2.49
C HIS A 129 18.60 12.78 1.07
N HIS A 130 17.29 12.83 0.85
CA HIS A 130 16.68 13.40 -0.35
C HIS A 130 17.05 14.89 -0.52
N GLY A 131 17.05 15.39 -1.77
CA GLY A 131 17.39 16.78 -2.09
C GLY A 131 16.55 17.84 -1.37
N SER A 132 15.38 17.49 -0.84
CA SER A 132 14.54 18.39 -0.02
C SER A 132 15.17 18.77 1.33
N PHE A 133 16.26 18.13 1.73
CA PHE A 133 17.03 18.45 2.94
C PHE A 133 18.23 19.36 2.66
N ALA A 134 18.48 19.69 1.39
CA ALA A 134 19.54 20.61 1.02
C ALA A 134 19.23 22.04 1.48
N SER A 135 20.27 22.79 1.86
CA SER A 135 20.13 24.18 2.30
C SER A 135 21.34 25.02 1.87
N PRO A 136 21.19 26.34 1.64
CA PRO A 136 22.33 27.22 1.40
C PRO A 136 23.35 27.29 2.56
N THR A 137 22.95 26.85 3.76
CA THR A 137 23.81 26.85 4.95
C THR A 137 23.89 25.45 5.56
N SER A 138 25.05 25.08 6.11
CA SER A 138 25.23 23.78 6.80
C SER A 138 24.27 23.66 7.97
N LYS A 139 24.11 24.73 8.77
CA LYS A 139 23.14 24.80 9.85
C LYS A 139 21.72 24.54 9.38
N GLY A 140 21.28 25.18 8.29
CA GLY A 140 19.93 24.96 7.77
C GLY A 140 19.70 23.52 7.30
N ALA A 141 20.71 22.87 6.71
CA ALA A 141 20.61 21.46 6.32
C ALA A 141 20.54 20.55 7.55
N ILE A 142 21.39 20.78 8.56
CA ILE A 142 21.36 20.05 9.84
C ILE A 142 20.01 20.24 10.52
N ASP A 143 19.49 21.47 10.61
CA ASP A 143 18.20 21.74 11.25
C ASP A 143 17.06 20.98 10.55
N LEU A 144 17.05 20.94 9.21
CA LEU A 144 16.05 20.15 8.45
C LEU A 144 16.16 18.65 8.74
N ILE A 145 17.38 18.12 8.75
CA ILE A 145 17.68 16.71 9.03
C ILE A 145 17.25 16.36 10.45
N SER A 146 17.76 17.06 11.46
CA SER A 146 17.51 16.80 12.88
C SER A 146 16.02 16.89 13.20
N ASN A 147 15.31 17.92 12.72
CA ASN A 147 13.87 18.05 12.96
C ASN A 147 13.06 16.83 12.47
N ARG A 148 13.40 16.27 11.31
CA ARG A 148 12.68 15.11 10.75
C ARG A 148 13.13 13.81 11.40
N LEU A 149 14.42 13.67 11.65
CA LEU A 149 15.01 12.48 12.22
C LEU A 149 14.64 12.31 13.70
N GLU A 150 14.73 13.35 14.52
CA GLU A 150 14.34 13.32 15.93
C GLU A 150 12.87 12.93 16.11
N SER A 151 11.98 13.45 15.24
CA SER A 151 10.57 13.06 15.23
C SER A 151 10.39 11.55 15.03
N ALA A 152 11.21 10.94 14.18
CA ALA A 152 11.21 9.49 13.97
C ALA A 152 11.83 8.74 15.15
N GLN A 153 12.97 9.20 15.65
CA GLN A 153 13.75 8.59 16.75
C GLN A 153 12.97 8.56 18.07
N ASN A 154 12.22 9.63 18.38
CA ASN A 154 11.44 9.76 19.62
C ASN A 154 10.28 8.74 19.71
N LYS A 155 9.98 8.03 18.62
CA LYS A 155 8.92 7.02 18.52
C LYS A 155 9.44 5.60 18.34
N VAL A 156 10.76 5.36 18.33
CA VAL A 156 11.37 4.03 18.06
C VAL A 156 10.77 2.90 18.90
N GLY A 157 10.50 3.15 20.19
CA GLY A 157 9.85 2.16 21.07
C GLY A 157 8.32 2.10 21.02
N LYS A 158 7.69 2.97 20.24
CA LYS A 158 6.24 3.07 20.08
C LYS A 158 5.75 2.50 18.76
N TYR A 159 6.60 2.41 17.74
CA TYR A 159 6.20 1.83 16.46
C TYR A 159 5.79 0.38 16.64
N ARG A 160 4.55 0.07 16.27
CA ARG A 160 4.06 -1.31 16.20
C ARG A 160 4.39 -1.95 14.85
N TRP A 161 4.52 -1.13 13.81
CA TRP A 161 4.76 -1.52 12.44
C TRP A 161 5.87 -0.69 11.78
N THR A 162 6.71 -1.33 10.99
CA THR A 162 7.57 -0.68 10.01
C THR A 162 7.26 -1.21 8.61
N ILE A 163 6.89 -0.33 7.68
CA ILE A 163 6.63 -0.68 6.28
C ILE A 163 7.84 -0.30 5.42
N LEU A 164 8.47 -1.30 4.79
CA LEU A 164 9.61 -1.13 3.88
C LEU A 164 9.16 -1.33 2.43
N SER A 165 9.21 -0.27 1.63
CA SER A 165 8.88 -0.34 0.19
C SER A 165 10.14 -0.28 -0.66
N LEU A 166 10.55 -1.45 -1.16
CA LEU A 166 11.77 -1.59 -1.96
C LEU A 166 11.52 -1.12 -3.40
N GLY A 167 12.30 -0.15 -3.86
CA GLY A 167 12.16 0.46 -5.19
C GLY A 167 13.04 -0.21 -6.24
N THR A 168 14.35 -0.22 -6.02
CA THR A 168 15.32 -0.77 -6.97
C THR A 168 16.51 -1.42 -6.26
N ALA A 169 17.04 -2.51 -6.82
CA ALA A 169 18.29 -3.11 -6.39
C ALA A 169 19.51 -2.41 -7.02
N TRP A 170 19.30 -1.41 -7.87
CA TRP A 170 20.38 -0.55 -8.35
C TRP A 170 20.72 0.52 -7.32
N ALA A 171 22.00 0.67 -7.02
CA ALA A 171 22.48 1.65 -6.04
C ALA A 171 23.68 2.42 -6.56
N TRP A 172 23.77 3.67 -6.11
CA TRP A 172 24.90 4.55 -6.35
C TRP A 172 25.82 4.53 -5.14
N PHE A 173 27.11 4.64 -5.38
CA PHE A 173 28.13 4.67 -4.34
C PHE A 173 29.08 5.84 -4.57
N LYS A 174 29.52 6.46 -3.48
CA LYS A 174 30.61 7.44 -3.47
C LYS A 174 31.64 6.94 -2.45
N GLU A 175 32.88 6.78 -2.88
CA GLU A 175 33.99 6.32 -2.01
C GLU A 175 33.65 5.02 -1.26
N GLY A 176 33.00 4.07 -1.96
CA GLY A 176 32.58 2.78 -1.39
C GLY A 176 31.35 2.82 -0.47
N LYS A 177 30.80 4.00 -0.17
CA LYS A 177 29.57 4.15 0.63
C LYS A 177 28.35 4.29 -0.26
N VAL A 178 27.27 3.59 0.06
CA VAL A 178 26.00 3.76 -0.66
C VAL A 178 25.47 5.17 -0.44
N VAL A 179 24.90 5.77 -1.48
CA VAL A 179 24.24 7.09 -1.38
C VAL A 179 22.75 6.94 -1.69
N ASN A 180 21.92 7.58 -0.88
CA ASN A 180 20.48 7.63 -1.10
C ASN A 180 20.12 8.57 -2.26
N ASN A 181 20.83 9.72 -2.36
CA ASN A 181 20.59 10.72 -3.39
C ASN A 181 21.91 11.29 -3.92
N CYS A 182 22.05 11.35 -5.25
CA CYS A 182 23.25 11.92 -5.90
C CYS A 182 23.23 13.46 -6.00
N HIS A 183 22.13 14.13 -5.62
CA HIS A 183 21.99 15.60 -5.60
C HIS A 183 22.35 16.29 -6.93
N GLN A 184 22.02 15.63 -8.05
CA GLN A 184 22.35 16.09 -9.41
C GLN A 184 23.85 16.30 -9.68
N ILE A 185 24.71 15.75 -8.83
CA ILE A 185 26.15 15.66 -9.07
C ILE A 185 26.38 14.73 -10.28
N PRO A 186 27.34 15.03 -11.17
CA PRO A 186 27.60 14.22 -12.37
C PRO A 186 27.81 12.74 -12.05
N GLU A 187 27.22 11.86 -12.86
CA GLU A 187 27.24 10.41 -12.63
C GLU A 187 28.65 9.82 -12.55
N ARG A 188 29.61 10.41 -13.25
CA ARG A 188 31.03 9.99 -13.24
C ARG A 188 31.70 10.07 -11.86
N GLU A 189 31.10 10.79 -10.92
CA GLU A 189 31.59 10.93 -9.54
C GLU A 189 31.11 9.78 -8.64
N PHE A 190 30.35 8.83 -9.20
CA PHE A 190 29.74 7.73 -8.47
C PHE A 190 29.95 6.41 -9.20
N ASP A 191 30.04 5.34 -8.41
CA ASP A 191 29.92 3.98 -8.92
C ASP A 191 28.44 3.58 -8.93
N PHE A 192 27.97 3.00 -10.03
CA PHE A 192 26.60 2.53 -10.17
C PHE A 192 26.57 1.04 -10.44
N ARG A 193 25.92 0.27 -9.56
CA ARG A 193 25.86 -1.19 -9.71
C ARG A 193 24.57 -1.80 -9.19
N LEU A 194 24.29 -2.99 -9.69
CA LEU A 194 23.18 -3.82 -9.24
C LEU A 194 23.63 -4.62 -8.01
N LEU A 195 23.01 -4.35 -6.87
CA LEU A 195 23.25 -5.02 -5.60
C LEU A 195 22.93 -6.51 -5.70
N SER A 196 23.77 -7.35 -5.11
CA SER A 196 23.50 -8.79 -4.98
C SER A 196 22.42 -9.05 -3.92
N ILE A 197 21.79 -10.24 -4.01
CA ILE A 197 20.80 -10.68 -3.03
C ILE A 197 21.43 -10.77 -1.63
N ASP A 198 22.63 -11.35 -1.51
CA ASP A 198 23.36 -11.50 -0.24
C ASP A 198 23.65 -10.14 0.42
N GLU A 199 24.13 -9.15 -0.33
CA GLU A 199 24.39 -7.81 0.21
C GLU A 199 23.12 -7.15 0.79
N MET A 200 22.00 -7.26 0.07
CA MET A 200 20.74 -6.66 0.50
C MET A 200 20.12 -7.41 1.68
N HIS A 201 20.14 -8.75 1.63
CA HIS A 201 19.64 -9.62 2.69
C HIS A 201 20.42 -9.38 3.98
N LYS A 202 21.76 -9.44 3.93
CA LYS A 202 22.64 -9.22 5.10
C LYS A 202 22.43 -7.85 5.74
N ALA A 203 22.29 -6.79 4.94
CA ALA A 203 22.08 -5.45 5.46
C ALA A 203 20.72 -5.32 6.16
N LEU A 204 19.65 -5.80 5.53
CA LEU A 204 18.30 -5.71 6.09
C LEU A 204 18.13 -6.64 7.31
N SER A 205 18.58 -7.90 7.23
CA SER A 205 18.46 -8.88 8.32
C SER A 205 19.18 -8.42 9.58
N ALA A 206 20.39 -7.86 9.44
CA ALA A 206 21.13 -7.31 10.57
C ALA A 206 20.34 -6.18 11.25
N THR A 207 19.80 -5.22 10.49
CA THR A 207 19.06 -4.10 11.08
C THR A 207 17.71 -4.52 11.67
N ILE A 208 16.99 -5.42 10.99
CA ILE A 208 15.71 -5.97 11.46
C ILE A 208 15.90 -6.73 12.78
N SER A 209 16.91 -7.60 12.87
CA SER A 209 17.22 -8.35 14.11
C SER A 209 17.56 -7.42 15.27
N ASN A 210 18.43 -6.43 15.05
CA ASN A 210 18.76 -5.43 16.08
C ASN A 210 17.51 -4.67 16.57
N TRP A 211 16.60 -4.32 15.67
CA TRP A 211 15.36 -3.65 16.04
C TRP A 211 14.47 -4.54 16.92
N GLN A 212 14.36 -5.82 16.54
CA GLN A 212 13.51 -6.80 17.22
C GLN A 212 14.02 -7.15 18.62
N GLU A 213 15.34 -7.23 18.82
CA GLU A 213 15.94 -7.45 20.14
C GLU A 213 15.47 -6.42 21.17
N SER A 214 15.30 -5.17 20.75
CA SER A 214 14.83 -4.09 21.61
C SER A 214 13.30 -3.96 21.65
N HIS A 215 12.59 -4.49 20.64
CA HIS A 215 11.14 -4.32 20.48
C HIS A 215 10.47 -5.63 20.02
N PRO A 216 10.33 -6.65 20.90
CA PRO A 216 9.90 -8.00 20.50
C PRO A 216 8.50 -8.10 19.87
N ASN A 217 7.66 -7.08 20.09
CA ASN A 217 6.31 -7.00 19.53
C ASN A 217 6.28 -6.19 18.24
N HIS A 218 7.41 -5.79 17.66
CA HIS A 218 7.42 -5.04 16.41
C HIS A 218 7.21 -5.97 15.21
N VAL A 219 6.54 -5.46 14.17
CA VAL A 219 6.31 -6.20 12.93
C VAL A 219 6.81 -5.39 11.74
N PHE A 220 7.54 -6.05 10.86
CA PHE A 220 7.98 -5.48 9.59
C PHE A 220 7.08 -5.95 8.46
N LEU A 221 6.67 -5.01 7.61
CA LEU A 221 5.97 -5.30 6.38
C LEU A 221 6.84 -4.88 5.20
N ILE A 222 7.28 -5.82 4.39
CA ILE A 222 8.11 -5.58 3.21
C ILE A 222 7.23 -5.67 1.97
N THR A 223 7.43 -4.76 1.03
CA THR A 223 6.78 -4.82 -0.28
C THR A 223 7.73 -4.34 -1.37
N VAL A 224 7.60 -4.90 -2.57
CA VAL A 224 8.31 -4.41 -3.76
C VAL A 224 7.42 -3.40 -4.47
N SER A 225 7.97 -2.23 -4.76
CA SER A 225 7.25 -1.17 -5.47
C SER A 225 6.89 -1.60 -6.89
N PRO A 226 5.65 -1.41 -7.38
CA PRO A 226 5.27 -1.63 -8.77
C PRO A 226 5.79 -0.56 -9.73
N VAL A 227 6.37 0.53 -9.21
CA VAL A 227 6.96 1.60 -10.04
C VAL A 227 8.12 1.06 -10.85
N ARG A 228 8.10 1.34 -12.16
CA ARG A 228 9.13 0.89 -13.11
C ARG A 228 10.33 1.85 -13.12
N HIS A 229 11.50 1.36 -12.77
CA HIS A 229 12.76 2.11 -12.82
C HIS A 229 13.44 1.95 -14.19
N LEU A 230 12.94 2.68 -15.20
CA LEU A 230 13.35 2.50 -16.59
C LEU A 230 14.69 3.15 -16.97
N ARG A 231 15.35 3.88 -16.05
CA ARG A 231 16.65 4.53 -16.31
C ARG A 231 17.71 3.53 -16.79
N SER A 232 17.72 2.33 -16.23
CA SER A 232 18.64 1.25 -16.61
C SER A 232 18.08 0.35 -17.74
N GLY A 233 16.88 0.64 -18.25
CA GLY A 233 16.17 -0.18 -19.23
C GLY A 233 15.24 -1.24 -18.61
N LEU A 234 14.32 -1.77 -19.44
CA LEU A 234 13.29 -2.72 -19.01
C LEU A 234 13.87 -4.03 -18.46
N MET A 235 14.88 -4.59 -19.13
CA MET A 235 15.54 -5.82 -18.71
C MET A 235 16.19 -5.64 -17.33
N GLU A 236 16.88 -4.52 -17.12
CA GLU A 236 17.55 -4.22 -15.86
C GLU A 236 16.56 -3.89 -14.74
N ASN A 237 15.42 -3.28 -15.06
CA ASN A 237 14.32 -3.15 -14.10
C ASN A 237 13.84 -4.54 -13.65
N ASN A 238 13.60 -5.47 -14.58
CA ASN A 238 13.13 -6.81 -14.23
C ASN A 238 14.17 -7.59 -13.40
N ARG A 239 15.45 -7.51 -13.76
CA ARG A 239 16.54 -8.10 -12.96
C ARG A 239 16.57 -7.51 -11.55
N SER A 240 16.39 -6.20 -11.43
CA SER A 240 16.30 -5.51 -10.14
C SER A 240 15.10 -6.00 -9.34
N LYS A 241 13.89 -6.00 -9.90
CA LYS A 241 12.67 -6.43 -9.20
C LYS A 241 12.76 -7.90 -8.77
N ALA A 242 13.30 -8.79 -9.61
CA ALA A 242 13.50 -10.19 -9.26
C ALA A 242 14.40 -10.34 -8.02
N ARG A 243 15.49 -9.57 -7.92
CA ARG A 243 16.36 -9.59 -6.72
C ARG A 243 15.66 -9.03 -5.47
N LEU A 244 14.84 -7.99 -5.63
CA LEU A 244 14.09 -7.42 -4.50
C LEU A 244 13.02 -8.38 -3.98
N LEU A 245 12.31 -9.06 -4.90
CA LEU A 245 11.33 -10.09 -4.56
C LEU A 245 11.99 -11.21 -3.77
N GLU A 246 13.12 -11.73 -4.28
CA GLU A 246 13.87 -12.79 -3.59
C GLU A 246 14.31 -12.36 -2.18
N VAL A 247 14.89 -11.17 -2.03
CA VAL A 247 15.31 -10.66 -0.70
C VAL A 247 14.11 -10.48 0.23
N ALA A 248 12.98 -9.99 -0.27
CA ALA A 248 11.78 -9.80 0.55
C ALA A 248 11.24 -11.14 1.06
N HIS A 249 11.24 -12.19 0.22
CA HIS A 249 10.82 -13.52 0.60
C HIS A 249 11.82 -14.22 1.54
N LEU A 250 13.12 -14.08 1.30
CA LEU A 250 14.13 -14.60 2.23
C LEU A 250 13.96 -14.03 3.65
N LEU A 251 13.73 -12.73 3.78
CA LEU A 251 13.48 -12.09 5.08
C LEU A 251 12.16 -12.54 5.71
N ASN A 252 11.10 -12.68 4.91
CA ASN A 252 9.80 -13.19 5.36
C ASN A 252 9.88 -14.63 5.87
N ASP A 253 10.67 -15.47 5.21
CA ASP A 253 10.81 -16.89 5.54
C ASP A 253 11.75 -17.09 6.74
N GLU A 254 12.74 -16.22 6.92
CA GLU A 254 13.68 -16.25 8.03
C GLU A 254 13.08 -15.74 9.35
N PHE A 255 12.25 -14.70 9.30
CA PHE A 255 11.75 -14.01 10.50
C PHE A 255 10.22 -14.05 10.60
N GLU A 256 9.69 -14.70 11.64
CA GLU A 256 8.23 -14.81 11.88
C GLU A 256 7.51 -13.46 12.04
N PHE A 257 8.23 -12.37 12.31
CA PHE A 257 7.70 -11.01 12.48
C PHE A 257 7.93 -10.10 11.25
N VAL A 258 8.42 -10.67 10.15
CA VAL A 258 8.58 -10.00 8.85
C VAL A 258 7.57 -10.61 7.89
N HIS A 259 6.85 -9.76 7.19
CA HIS A 259 5.78 -10.19 6.29
C HIS A 259 5.90 -9.53 4.93
N TYR A 260 5.59 -10.27 3.86
CA TYR A 260 5.52 -9.73 2.51
C TYR A 260 4.11 -9.28 2.13
N TYR A 261 3.99 -8.07 1.57
CA TYR A 261 2.75 -7.58 0.94
C TYR A 261 2.90 -7.51 -0.59
N PRO A 262 2.04 -8.17 -1.37
CA PRO A 262 2.23 -8.36 -2.81
C PRO A 262 1.74 -7.16 -3.66
N SER A 263 2.19 -5.95 -3.34
CA SER A 263 1.77 -4.76 -4.11
C SER A 263 2.31 -4.72 -5.55
N TYR A 264 3.46 -5.35 -5.79
CA TYR A 264 4.04 -5.49 -7.12
C TYR A 264 3.14 -6.36 -8.00
N GLU A 265 2.77 -7.54 -7.51
CA GLU A 265 1.98 -8.55 -8.20
C GLU A 265 0.54 -8.07 -8.42
N LEU A 266 -0.04 -7.33 -7.46
CA LEU A 266 -1.36 -6.69 -7.64
C LEU A 266 -1.41 -5.78 -8.88
N ILE A 267 -0.34 -5.04 -9.14
CA ILE A 267 -0.28 -4.17 -10.33
C ILE A 267 0.11 -4.97 -11.57
N LEU A 268 1.17 -5.78 -11.49
CA LEU A 268 1.79 -6.40 -12.67
C LEU A 268 1.04 -7.64 -13.16
N ASP A 269 0.51 -8.45 -12.25
CA ASP A 269 -0.05 -9.77 -12.58
C ASP A 269 -1.57 -9.81 -12.46
N ASP A 270 -2.14 -9.12 -11.47
CA ASP A 270 -3.59 -9.06 -11.28
C ASP A 270 -4.26 -8.03 -12.20
N LEU A 271 -3.83 -6.77 -12.13
CA LEU A 271 -4.35 -5.71 -13.02
C LEU A 271 -3.81 -5.86 -14.46
N ARG A 272 -2.51 -6.13 -14.61
CA ARG A 272 -1.84 -6.61 -15.84
C ARG A 272 -2.07 -5.79 -17.13
N ASP A 273 -2.34 -4.48 -17.02
CA ASP A 273 -2.66 -3.63 -18.18
C ASP A 273 -2.10 -2.20 -18.02
N TYR A 274 -1.59 -1.60 -19.11
CA TYR A 274 -1.07 -0.22 -19.13
C TYR A 274 -2.09 0.85 -18.76
N ARG A 275 -3.39 0.58 -18.91
CA ARG A 275 -4.47 1.49 -18.47
C ARG A 275 -4.41 1.83 -16.98
N PHE A 276 -3.74 0.99 -16.20
CA PHE A 276 -3.54 1.16 -14.77
C PHE A 276 -2.27 1.91 -14.42
N TYR A 277 -1.56 2.48 -15.41
CA TYR A 277 -0.44 3.39 -15.22
C TYR A 277 -0.85 4.83 -15.56
N ASP A 278 -0.12 5.79 -14.99
CA ASP A 278 -0.27 7.19 -15.34
C ASP A 278 0.33 7.52 -16.73
N HIS A 279 0.30 8.79 -17.12
CA HIS A 279 0.83 9.25 -18.41
C HIS A 279 2.33 8.97 -18.61
N SER A 280 3.10 8.73 -17.53
CA SER A 280 4.51 8.37 -17.62
C SER A 280 4.72 6.90 -17.99
N LEU A 281 3.67 6.06 -17.91
CA LEU A 281 3.72 4.60 -18.06
C LEU A 281 4.66 3.90 -17.06
N THR A 282 5.07 4.60 -16.00
CA THR A 282 5.98 4.06 -14.97
C THR A 282 5.35 3.97 -13.60
N HIS A 283 4.45 4.89 -13.26
CA HIS A 283 3.76 4.91 -11.98
C HIS A 283 2.34 4.35 -12.13
N PRO A 284 1.81 3.66 -11.11
CA PRO A 284 0.40 3.29 -11.08
C PRO A 284 -0.51 4.53 -11.15
N SER A 285 -1.63 4.38 -11.85
CA SER A 285 -2.73 5.35 -11.89
C SER A 285 -3.44 5.45 -10.54
N GLN A 286 -4.24 6.50 -10.34
CA GLN A 286 -5.06 6.67 -9.14
C GLN A 286 -6.01 5.48 -8.91
N GLN A 287 -6.63 4.96 -9.98
CA GLN A 287 -7.50 3.77 -9.90
C GLN A 287 -6.73 2.54 -9.39
N ALA A 288 -5.48 2.37 -9.84
CA ALA A 288 -4.64 1.27 -9.42
C ALA A 288 -4.19 1.40 -7.96
N ILE A 289 -3.90 2.62 -7.51
CA ILE A 289 -3.61 2.93 -6.11
C ILE A 289 -4.81 2.62 -5.23
N GLU A 290 -6.01 2.98 -5.64
CA GLU A 290 -7.26 2.67 -4.93
C GLU A 290 -7.49 1.17 -4.82
N TYR A 291 -7.27 0.44 -5.91
CA TYR A 291 -7.35 -1.02 -5.91
C TYR A 291 -6.38 -1.67 -4.91
N VAL A 292 -5.12 -1.23 -4.89
CA VAL A 292 -4.14 -1.73 -3.90
C VAL A 292 -4.57 -1.33 -2.48
N TRP A 293 -5.07 -0.11 -2.27
CA TRP A 293 -5.54 0.34 -0.97
C TRP A 293 -6.71 -0.50 -0.45
N GLU A 294 -7.70 -0.83 -1.29
CA GLU A 294 -8.79 -1.74 -0.95
C GLU A 294 -8.28 -3.13 -0.56
N HIS A 295 -7.34 -3.68 -1.34
CA HIS A 295 -6.71 -4.94 -1.01
C HIS A 295 -5.93 -4.86 0.32
N PHE A 296 -5.19 -3.76 0.57
CA PHE A 296 -4.44 -3.52 1.80
C PHE A 296 -5.37 -3.51 3.02
N GLN A 297 -6.49 -2.78 2.94
CA GLN A 297 -7.51 -2.75 3.99
C GLN A 297 -8.05 -4.15 4.29
N GLY A 298 -8.45 -4.89 3.26
CA GLY A 298 -8.97 -6.26 3.42
C GLY A 298 -7.95 -7.28 3.94
N THR A 299 -6.64 -6.98 3.81
CA THR A 299 -5.56 -7.85 4.29
C THR A 299 -5.20 -7.54 5.74
N PHE A 300 -5.05 -6.27 6.10
CA PHE A 300 -4.42 -5.88 7.37
C PHE A 300 -5.37 -5.26 8.40
N PHE A 301 -6.58 -4.84 8.05
CA PHE A 301 -7.46 -4.18 9.01
C PHE A 301 -8.45 -5.15 9.65
N ASP A 302 -8.62 -5.01 10.97
CA ASP A 302 -9.69 -5.68 11.69
C ASP A 302 -11.02 -4.94 11.50
N SER A 303 -12.12 -5.59 11.89
CA SER A 303 -13.46 -5.01 11.76
C SER A 303 -13.61 -3.68 12.50
N ASN A 304 -12.93 -3.51 13.65
CA ASN A 304 -12.95 -2.26 14.40
C ASN A 304 -12.27 -1.10 13.64
N THR A 305 -11.13 -1.38 13.01
CA THR A 305 -10.42 -0.41 12.18
C THR A 305 -11.24 -0.09 10.94
N THR A 306 -11.77 -1.09 10.23
CA THR A 306 -12.65 -0.89 9.06
C THR A 306 -13.87 -0.03 9.41
N ASN A 307 -14.60 -0.35 10.48
CA ASN A 307 -15.75 0.45 10.94
C ASN A 307 -15.38 1.90 11.29
N THR A 308 -14.18 2.10 11.84
CA THR A 308 -13.66 3.44 12.14
C THR A 308 -13.43 4.23 10.85
N LEU A 309 -12.83 3.62 9.83
CA LEU A 309 -12.60 4.23 8.53
C LEU A 309 -13.91 4.57 7.82
N GLU A 310 -14.88 3.66 7.80
CA GLU A 310 -16.20 3.90 7.21
C GLU A 310 -16.94 5.07 7.88
N SER A 311 -16.88 5.15 9.21
CA SER A 311 -17.46 6.25 9.98
C SER A 311 -16.78 7.58 9.66
N PHE A 312 -15.45 7.56 9.50
CA PHE A 312 -14.67 8.73 9.13
C PHE A 312 -14.95 9.17 7.69
N ASP A 313 -15.12 8.23 6.75
CA ASP A 313 -15.55 8.52 5.37
C ASP A 313 -16.94 9.15 5.33
N GLY A 314 -17.87 8.70 6.17
CA GLY A 314 -19.17 9.33 6.33
C GLY A 314 -19.06 10.79 6.80
N PHE A 315 -18.14 11.07 7.72
CA PHE A 315 -17.83 12.43 8.15
C PHE A 315 -17.19 13.27 7.04
N ARG A 316 -16.16 12.76 6.35
CA ARG A 316 -15.51 13.47 5.25
C ARG A 316 -16.51 13.76 4.13
N LYS A 317 -17.33 12.80 3.72
CA LYS A 317 -18.38 13.02 2.72
C LYS A 317 -19.33 14.15 3.12
N ALA A 318 -19.74 14.22 4.39
CA ALA A 318 -20.56 15.33 4.88
C ALA A 318 -19.82 16.68 4.86
N LEU A 319 -18.54 16.70 5.24
CA LEU A 319 -17.70 17.91 5.27
C LEU A 319 -17.41 18.48 3.87
N TYR A 320 -17.21 17.62 2.88
CA TYR A 320 -16.91 18.03 1.50
C TYR A 320 -18.15 18.15 0.60
N HIS A 321 -19.33 17.73 1.09
CA HIS A 321 -20.58 17.93 0.37
C HIS A 321 -20.80 19.43 0.13
N ARG A 322 -21.16 19.79 -1.11
CA ARG A 322 -21.52 21.16 -1.47
C ARG A 322 -22.98 21.41 -1.11
N PRO A 323 -23.30 22.27 -0.11
CA PRO A 323 -24.68 22.54 0.27
C PRO A 323 -25.47 23.15 -0.89
N ARG A 324 -26.73 22.75 -1.05
CA ARG A 324 -27.65 23.34 -2.04
C ARG A 324 -28.24 24.66 -1.56
N GLN A 325 -28.33 24.84 -0.25
CA GLN A 325 -28.74 26.06 0.44
C GLN A 325 -27.71 26.33 1.52
N THR A 326 -27.31 27.59 1.67
CA THR A 326 -26.28 28.03 2.63
C THR A 326 -26.86 28.97 3.69
N SER A 327 -28.17 28.93 3.91
CA SER A 327 -28.86 29.71 4.94
C SER A 327 -30.13 29.01 5.41
N GLY A 328 -30.56 29.34 6.64
CA GLY A 328 -31.80 28.85 7.24
C GLY A 328 -31.63 27.64 8.17
N PRO A 329 -32.69 27.26 8.91
CA PRO A 329 -32.58 26.35 10.06
C PRO A 329 -32.01 24.96 9.74
N ALA A 330 -32.25 24.46 8.52
CA ALA A 330 -31.73 23.17 8.07
C ALA A 330 -30.21 23.20 7.87
N PHE A 331 -29.68 24.30 7.33
CA PHE A 331 -28.24 24.49 7.16
C PHE A 331 -27.55 24.67 8.51
N ASP A 332 -28.12 25.49 9.41
CA ASP A 332 -27.62 25.69 10.77
C ASP A 332 -27.57 24.37 11.57
N GLY A 333 -28.64 23.56 11.46
CA GLY A 333 -28.69 22.24 12.08
C GLY A 333 -27.65 21.27 11.53
N HIS A 334 -27.40 21.31 10.23
CA HIS A 334 -26.34 20.53 9.58
C HIS A 334 -24.95 20.95 10.09
N LEU A 335 -24.65 22.25 10.15
CA LEU A 335 -23.38 22.77 10.67
C LEU A 335 -23.16 22.34 12.13
N LYS A 336 -24.15 22.51 13.01
CA LYS A 336 -24.05 22.06 14.42
C LYS A 336 -23.78 20.56 14.56
N SER A 337 -24.43 19.74 13.73
CA SER A 337 -24.19 18.29 13.73
C SER A 337 -22.78 17.94 13.25
N LEU A 338 -22.29 18.65 12.22
CA LEU A 338 -20.97 18.44 11.65
C LEU A 338 -19.86 18.92 12.59
N GLU A 339 -20.04 20.06 13.26
CA GLU A 339 -19.13 20.60 14.28
C GLU A 339 -18.93 19.59 15.41
N LYS A 340 -20.02 19.08 16.00
CA LYS A 340 -19.95 18.07 17.07
C LYS A 340 -19.20 16.81 16.64
N LYS A 341 -19.40 16.35 15.39
CA LYS A 341 -18.66 15.21 14.84
C LYS A 341 -17.18 15.54 14.66
N PHE A 342 -16.87 16.75 14.18
CA PHE A 342 -15.50 17.17 13.95
C PHE A 342 -14.72 17.28 15.27
N GLU A 343 -15.32 17.90 16.29
CA GLU A 343 -14.74 17.97 17.64
C GLU A 343 -14.47 16.57 18.22
N ALA A 344 -15.42 15.64 18.07
CA ALA A 344 -15.24 14.26 18.53
C ALA A 344 -14.07 13.56 17.82
N TRP A 345 -13.87 13.79 16.52
CA TRP A 345 -12.74 13.23 15.78
C TRP A 345 -11.40 13.85 16.18
N ILE A 346 -11.35 15.19 16.35
CA ILE A 346 -10.14 15.88 16.83
C ILE A 346 -9.79 15.40 18.24
N GLN A 347 -10.77 15.22 19.12
CA GLN A 347 -10.54 14.70 20.46
C GLN A 347 -10.03 13.25 20.44
N ARG A 348 -10.53 12.43 19.51
CA ARG A 348 -10.07 11.04 19.35
C ARG A 348 -8.62 10.97 18.86
N TRP A 349 -8.20 11.88 17.96
CA TRP A 349 -6.86 11.91 17.38
C TRP A 349 -6.24 13.31 17.43
N PRO A 350 -5.81 13.77 18.62
CA PRO A 350 -5.34 15.15 18.82
C PRO A 350 -4.05 15.45 18.05
N ASP A 351 -3.19 14.45 17.87
CA ASP A 351 -1.88 14.59 17.22
C ASP A 351 -1.93 14.41 15.69
N ALA A 352 -3.12 14.11 15.13
CA ALA A 352 -3.27 13.93 13.69
C ALA A 352 -3.26 15.28 12.93
N ASP A 353 -2.90 15.24 11.65
CA ASP A 353 -2.94 16.41 10.79
C ASP A 353 -4.39 16.70 10.34
N TRP A 354 -4.96 17.78 10.87
CA TRP A 354 -6.32 18.25 10.58
C TRP A 354 -6.36 19.50 9.70
N ARG A 355 -5.24 19.90 9.08
CA ARG A 355 -5.16 21.18 8.34
C ARG A 355 -6.19 21.26 7.21
N GLU A 356 -6.35 20.18 6.45
CA GLU A 356 -7.27 20.13 5.31
C GLU A 356 -8.73 20.24 5.76
N GLU A 357 -9.13 19.43 6.74
CA GLU A 357 -10.51 19.45 7.27
C GLU A 357 -10.84 20.77 7.96
N LYS A 358 -9.88 21.36 8.69
CA LYS A 358 -10.05 22.68 9.32
C LYS A 358 -10.22 23.77 8.26
N LEU A 359 -9.44 23.73 7.18
CA LEU A 359 -9.59 24.68 6.08
C LEU A 359 -10.98 24.55 5.45
N ARG A 360 -11.42 23.32 5.15
CA ARG A 360 -12.74 23.06 4.57
C ARG A 360 -13.89 23.47 5.50
N TRP A 361 -13.77 23.20 6.80
CA TRP A 361 -14.72 23.66 7.80
C TRP A 361 -14.84 25.19 7.82
N ASN A 362 -13.70 25.89 7.79
CA ASN A 362 -13.66 27.35 7.75
C ASN A 362 -14.32 27.93 6.48
N GLU A 363 -14.26 27.23 5.35
CA GLU A 363 -15.01 27.64 4.15
C GLU A 363 -16.51 27.50 4.33
N LEU A 364 -16.98 26.39 4.93
CA LEU A 364 -18.41 26.14 5.15
C LEU A 364 -19.05 27.16 6.09
N ILE A 365 -18.39 27.49 7.20
CA ILE A 365 -18.90 28.49 8.16
C ILE A 365 -18.96 29.89 7.57
N ARG A 366 -18.12 30.21 6.57
CA ARG A 366 -18.15 31.50 5.85
C ARG A 366 -19.27 31.57 4.80
N MET A 367 -19.88 30.43 4.45
CA MET A 367 -21.03 30.40 3.54
C MET A 367 -22.36 30.66 4.27
N SER A 368 -22.40 30.44 5.59
CA SER A 368 -23.49 30.80 6.49
C SER A 368 -23.51 32.30 6.76
#